data_AF-A0AAD4J518-F1
#
_entry.id   AF-A0AAD4J518-F1
#
_cell.length_a   1.000
_cell.length_b   1.000
_cell.length_c   1.000
_cell.angle_alpha   90.00
_cell.angle_beta   90.00
_cell.angle_gamma   90.00
#
_symmetry.space_group_name_H-M   'P 1'
#
loop_
_entity.id
_entity.type
_entity.pdbx_description
1 polymer ?
#
loop_
_entity_poly.entity_id
_entity_poly.type
_entity_poly.pdbx_seq_one_letter_code
_entity_poly.pdbx_strand_id
1 'polypeptide(L)'
;MFMAAGARRSPSRRNLEVKRHLSRLNKPSVKSIKMMPSYHPEGLFSDGKKVAKKETGAKPITQLWHMNGRCPQGTIPVRRTRKDDLFRASSIESFGKKKHKTIPRPISAAPEPDLINQNGHQHAIAYVEGDQYYGAKATINVWDPKIQQSNEFSLSQLWILGGSFASDLNSIEAGWQVSPDLYGDNNTRLFTYWTSDAYQATGCYNLLCSGFIQINNQIAMGASIYPLSSYRGSQYDISILVWKDPKEGNWWMQFGNDYVLGYWPAFLFSYLSDSASMVEWGGEVVNSESDGQHTTTQMGSGHFPEEGFGKSSYIRNIQVVDESNNLRAPKDIGTFTEQSSCYDVQLGKNGEWGNYFYFGGPGRNSNCP
;
A
#
# COMPACT_ATOMS: atom_id res chain seq x y z
N MET A 1 -11.79 -44.95 11.88
CA MET A 1 -11.72 -43.49 11.72
C MET A 1 -10.24 -43.14 11.49
N PHE A 2 -9.79 -43.16 10.24
CA PHE A 2 -8.38 -42.89 9.90
C PHE A 2 -8.21 -41.40 9.65
N MET A 3 -7.46 -40.71 10.53
CA MET A 3 -6.90 -39.40 10.21
C MET A 3 -5.81 -39.57 9.15
N ALA A 4 -5.99 -38.96 7.99
CA ALA A 4 -4.95 -38.85 6.98
C ALA A 4 -3.86 -37.88 7.47
N ALA A 5 -2.70 -38.43 7.85
CA ALA A 5 -1.50 -37.65 8.08
C ALA A 5 -1.02 -37.06 6.74
N GLY A 6 -0.99 -35.73 6.63
CA GLY A 6 -0.44 -35.04 5.47
C GLY A 6 1.04 -35.39 5.30
N ALA A 7 1.38 -36.04 4.18
CA ALA A 7 2.75 -36.41 3.86
C ALA A 7 3.65 -35.16 3.73
N ARG A 8 4.60 -34.99 4.66
CA ARG A 8 5.66 -33.97 4.54
C ARG A 8 6.49 -34.24 3.28
N ARG A 9 6.52 -33.29 2.33
CA ARG A 9 7.27 -33.39 1.06
C ARG A 9 8.77 -33.55 1.33
N SER A 10 9.47 -34.34 0.49
CA SER A 10 10.93 -34.56 0.63
C SER A 10 11.74 -33.28 0.36
N PRO A 11 12.89 -33.07 1.03
CA PRO A 11 13.73 -31.87 0.87
C PRO A 11 14.20 -31.61 -0.56
N SER A 12 14.44 -32.67 -1.35
CA SER A 12 14.87 -32.57 -2.75
C SER A 12 13.78 -32.00 -3.67
N ARG A 13 12.52 -32.41 -3.47
CA ARG A 13 11.36 -31.88 -4.22
C ARG A 13 11.08 -30.42 -3.86
N ARG A 14 11.15 -30.05 -2.58
CA ARG A 14 10.98 -28.67 -2.12
C ARG A 14 12.03 -27.72 -2.71
N ASN A 15 13.29 -28.16 -2.79
CA ASN A 15 14.36 -27.36 -3.41
C ASN A 15 14.18 -27.15 -4.91
N LEU A 16 13.66 -28.13 -5.63
CA LEU A 16 13.35 -28.00 -7.06
C LEU A 16 12.20 -27.00 -7.29
N GLU A 17 11.18 -27.04 -6.44
CA GLU A 17 10.05 -26.11 -6.46
C GLU A 17 10.51 -24.66 -6.20
N VAL A 18 11.36 -24.45 -5.19
CA VAL A 18 12.00 -23.15 -4.92
C VAL A 18 12.76 -22.64 -6.14
N LYS A 19 13.58 -23.48 -6.79
CA LYS A 19 14.31 -23.08 -8.01
C LYS A 19 13.38 -22.65 -9.14
N ARG A 20 12.30 -23.40 -9.37
CA ARG A 20 11.29 -23.08 -10.40
C ARG A 20 10.53 -21.79 -10.08
N HIS A 21 10.23 -21.53 -8.81
CA HIS A 21 9.61 -20.25 -8.42
C HIS A 21 10.57 -19.08 -8.62
N LEU A 22 11.84 -19.22 -8.22
CA LEU A 22 12.83 -18.17 -8.38
C LEU A 22 13.06 -17.77 -9.85
N SER A 23 13.02 -18.71 -10.80
CA SER A 23 13.13 -18.37 -12.22
C SER A 23 11.90 -17.62 -12.75
N ARG A 24 10.70 -17.92 -12.22
CA ARG A 24 9.46 -17.20 -12.55
C ARG A 24 9.40 -15.81 -11.92
N LEU A 25 9.99 -15.61 -10.74
CA LEU A 25 10.01 -14.33 -10.04
C LEU A 25 11.04 -13.36 -10.64
N ASN A 26 12.16 -13.88 -11.14
CA ASN A 26 13.22 -13.08 -11.75
C ASN A 26 13.15 -13.12 -13.30
N LYS A 27 12.04 -12.64 -13.89
CA LYS A 27 11.76 -12.75 -15.34
C LYS A 27 12.65 -11.85 -16.23
N PRO A 28 12.91 -12.24 -17.49
CA PRO A 28 13.41 -11.34 -18.54
C PRO A 28 12.35 -10.36 -19.06
N SER A 29 12.77 -9.33 -19.81
CA SER A 29 11.96 -8.17 -20.24
C SER A 29 10.80 -8.48 -21.21
N VAL A 30 9.72 -7.69 -21.12
CA VAL A 30 8.46 -7.81 -21.90
C VAL A 30 8.55 -7.09 -23.26
N LYS A 31 7.83 -7.60 -24.29
CA LYS A 31 7.94 -7.17 -25.72
C LYS A 31 7.07 -5.97 -26.16
N SER A 32 6.13 -5.48 -25.35
CA SER A 32 5.45 -4.19 -25.60
C SER A 32 5.12 -3.50 -24.28
N ILE A 33 5.82 -2.40 -24.00
CA ILE A 33 5.70 -1.63 -22.76
C ILE A 33 5.33 -0.20 -23.15
N LYS A 34 4.27 0.34 -22.52
CA LYS A 34 3.95 1.76 -22.65
C LYS A 34 4.86 2.54 -21.71
N MET A 35 5.59 3.51 -22.25
CA MET A 35 6.60 4.26 -21.48
C MET A 35 6.07 5.57 -20.88
N MET A 36 4.86 5.99 -21.24
CA MET A 36 4.23 7.20 -20.69
C MET A 36 2.70 7.14 -20.79
N PRO A 37 1.98 7.78 -19.87
CA PRO A 37 0.54 7.98 -19.96
C PRO A 37 0.19 8.92 -21.12
N SER A 38 -1.05 8.81 -21.62
CA SER A 38 -1.58 9.75 -22.60
C SER A 38 -2.05 11.06 -21.96
N TYR A 39 -2.41 11.00 -20.67
CA TYR A 39 -2.87 12.13 -19.89
C TYR A 39 -2.34 12.04 -18.46
N HIS A 40 -1.96 13.19 -17.89
CA HIS A 40 -1.54 13.32 -16.50
C HIS A 40 -2.47 14.31 -15.79
N PRO A 41 -3.04 13.96 -14.62
CA PRO A 41 -3.98 14.84 -13.94
C PRO A 41 -3.39 16.22 -13.65
N GLU A 42 -4.15 17.27 -13.96
CA GLU A 42 -3.80 18.64 -13.59
C GLU A 42 -4.44 19.01 -12.23
N GLY A 43 -3.72 19.76 -11.40
CA GLY A 43 -4.18 20.14 -10.06
C GLY A 43 -4.34 21.65 -9.90
N LEU A 44 -5.38 22.05 -9.16
CA LEU A 44 -5.62 23.45 -8.74
C LEU A 44 -4.58 23.95 -7.72
N PHE A 45 -4.00 23.03 -6.95
CA PHE A 45 -2.90 23.31 -6.04
C PHE A 45 -1.59 23.06 -6.79
N SER A 46 -1.12 24.08 -7.50
CA SER A 46 0.32 24.15 -7.74
C SER A 46 0.95 24.27 -6.36
N ASP A 47 1.67 23.26 -5.89
CA ASP A 47 2.65 23.44 -4.81
C ASP A 47 3.42 24.69 -5.18
N GLY A 48 3.23 25.76 -4.39
CA GLY A 48 3.61 27.10 -4.78
C GLY A 48 5.02 27.08 -5.33
N LYS A 49 5.21 27.65 -6.53
CA LYS A 49 6.53 27.94 -7.12
C LYS A 49 7.32 28.84 -6.16
N LYS A 50 7.86 28.27 -5.10
CA LYS A 50 9.16 28.64 -4.58
C LYS A 50 10.10 27.64 -5.21
N VAL A 51 10.53 27.97 -6.42
CA VAL A 51 11.80 27.46 -6.95
C VAL A 51 12.86 27.96 -5.98
N ALA A 52 13.05 27.24 -4.87
CA ALA A 52 14.33 27.24 -4.20
C ALA A 52 15.32 26.80 -5.27
N LYS A 53 16.27 27.69 -5.52
CA LYS A 53 17.33 27.54 -6.52
C LYS A 53 17.83 26.09 -6.52
N LYS A 54 18.10 25.58 -7.74
CA LYS A 54 19.07 24.52 -7.97
C LYS A 54 20.33 24.82 -7.14
N GLU A 55 20.43 24.21 -5.97
CA GLU A 55 21.70 24.06 -5.26
C GLU A 55 22.20 22.65 -5.56
N THR A 56 23.13 22.60 -6.51
CA THR A 56 24.29 21.72 -6.55
C THR A 56 24.21 20.37 -5.82
N GLY A 57 24.25 19.28 -6.59
CA GLY A 57 25.31 18.28 -6.36
C GLY A 57 24.95 16.87 -5.91
N ALA A 58 23.70 16.45 -5.77
CA ALA A 58 23.33 15.02 -5.69
C ALA A 58 21.81 14.83 -5.83
N LYS A 59 21.37 13.75 -6.51
CA LYS A 59 19.95 13.35 -6.45
C LYS A 59 19.62 12.90 -5.01
N PRO A 60 18.49 13.33 -4.43
CA PRO A 60 18.12 12.96 -3.06
C PRO A 60 18.04 11.44 -2.90
N ILE A 61 18.52 10.94 -1.75
CA ILE A 61 18.35 9.53 -1.37
C ILE A 61 16.91 9.36 -0.89
N THR A 62 16.09 8.71 -1.71
CA THR A 62 14.70 8.33 -1.36
C THR A 62 14.58 6.86 -0.95
N GLN A 63 15.58 6.05 -1.28
CA GLN A 63 15.63 4.63 -0.96
C GLN A 63 17.07 4.22 -0.64
N LEU A 64 17.26 3.32 0.34
CA LEU A 64 18.60 2.96 0.84
C LEU A 64 19.55 2.43 -0.25
N TRP A 65 19.03 1.75 -1.27
CA TRP A 65 19.86 1.22 -2.35
C TRP A 65 20.54 2.33 -3.20
N HIS A 66 20.03 3.57 -3.15
CA HIS A 66 20.68 4.74 -3.77
C HIS A 66 22.03 5.08 -3.14
N MET A 67 22.35 4.57 -1.95
CA MET A 67 23.70 4.70 -1.40
C MET A 67 24.73 3.87 -2.18
N ASN A 68 24.28 2.81 -2.86
CA ASN A 68 25.14 1.83 -3.52
C ASN A 68 25.17 1.95 -5.06
N GLY A 69 24.43 2.90 -5.63
CA GLY A 69 24.45 3.15 -7.08
C GLY A 69 23.11 3.59 -7.65
N ARG A 70 22.97 3.47 -8.97
CA ARG A 70 21.78 3.82 -9.74
C ARG A 70 21.48 2.72 -10.76
N CYS A 71 20.22 2.59 -11.17
CA CYS A 71 19.83 1.62 -12.19
C CYS A 71 20.15 2.18 -13.59
N PRO A 72 20.74 1.38 -14.50
CA PRO A 72 21.01 1.80 -15.88
C PRO A 72 19.78 2.27 -16.65
N GLN A 73 19.99 3.11 -17.66
CA GLN A 73 18.93 3.50 -18.60
C GLN A 73 18.41 2.27 -19.36
N GLY A 74 17.10 2.25 -19.63
CA GLY A 74 16.43 1.12 -20.29
C GLY A 74 16.24 -0.12 -19.41
N THR A 75 16.54 -0.06 -18.11
CA THR A 75 16.31 -1.15 -17.14
C THR A 75 15.52 -0.64 -15.94
N ILE A 76 14.91 -1.54 -15.16
CA ILE A 76 14.21 -1.19 -13.91
C ILE A 76 14.92 -1.84 -12.71
N PRO A 77 14.98 -1.19 -11.54
CA PRO A 77 15.52 -1.81 -10.34
C PRO A 77 14.51 -2.80 -9.78
N VAL A 78 14.96 -4.04 -9.53
CA VAL A 78 14.13 -5.12 -9.01
C VAL A 78 14.72 -5.67 -7.74
N ARG A 79 13.96 -5.67 -6.64
CA ARG A 79 14.33 -6.40 -5.42
C ARG A 79 14.26 -7.89 -5.70
N ARG A 80 15.41 -8.56 -5.68
CA ARG A 80 15.49 -10.01 -5.88
C ARG A 80 14.88 -10.77 -4.70
N THR A 81 14.03 -11.75 -4.99
CA THR A 81 13.54 -12.70 -3.99
C THR A 81 14.61 -13.73 -3.69
N ARG A 82 14.90 -13.99 -2.41
CA ARG A 82 15.88 -15.00 -1.96
C ARG A 82 15.19 -16.32 -1.63
N LYS A 83 15.98 -17.39 -1.48
CA LYS A 83 15.44 -18.70 -1.05
C LYS A 83 14.77 -18.60 0.33
N ASP A 84 15.39 -17.86 1.24
CA ASP A 84 14.88 -17.72 2.61
C ASP A 84 13.53 -17.00 2.67
N ASP A 85 13.25 -16.11 1.70
CA ASP A 85 11.93 -15.48 1.54
C ASP A 85 10.85 -16.53 1.23
N LEU A 86 11.16 -17.49 0.36
CA LEU A 86 10.25 -18.56 -0.02
C LEU A 86 10.10 -19.63 1.07
N PHE A 87 11.11 -19.82 1.92
CA PHE A 87 11.04 -20.75 3.04
C PHE A 87 10.27 -20.21 4.23
N ARG A 88 10.32 -18.89 4.47
CA ARG A 88 9.57 -18.20 5.52
C ARG A 88 8.08 -18.16 5.23
N ALA A 89 7.72 -17.98 3.96
CA ALA A 89 6.33 -17.96 3.54
C ALA A 89 5.62 -19.27 3.90
N SER A 90 4.51 -19.18 4.63
CA SER A 90 3.22 -19.58 4.07
C SER A 90 3.20 -20.88 3.26
N SER A 91 3.13 -20.62 1.97
CA SER A 91 3.24 -21.57 0.89
C SER A 91 4.11 -20.92 -0.19
N ILE A 92 4.98 -21.72 -0.80
CA ILE A 92 5.80 -21.28 -1.94
C ILE A 92 4.89 -20.87 -3.11
N GLU A 93 3.78 -21.59 -3.31
CA GLU A 93 2.84 -21.38 -4.42
C GLU A 93 2.05 -20.07 -4.29
N SER A 94 1.80 -19.62 -3.04
CA SER A 94 1.08 -18.37 -2.76
C SER A 94 1.98 -17.19 -2.39
N PHE A 95 3.31 -17.33 -2.51
CA PHE A 95 4.23 -16.24 -2.22
C PHE A 95 3.93 -15.00 -3.08
N GLY A 96 3.78 -13.85 -2.42
CA GLY A 96 3.41 -12.59 -3.07
C GLY A 96 1.91 -12.37 -3.24
N LYS A 97 1.04 -13.29 -2.79
CA LYS A 97 -0.41 -13.10 -2.70
C LYS A 97 -0.84 -12.84 -1.25
N LYS A 98 -1.88 -12.02 -1.04
CA LYS A 98 -2.53 -11.91 0.27
C LYS A 98 -3.29 -13.22 0.57
N LYS A 99 -3.29 -13.65 1.84
CA LYS A 99 -3.94 -14.89 2.30
C LYS A 99 -5.31 -14.67 2.94
N HIS A 100 -5.55 -13.46 3.44
CA HIS A 100 -6.76 -13.07 4.17
C HIS A 100 -7.52 -12.00 3.38
N LYS A 101 -8.86 -12.07 3.44
CA LYS A 101 -9.77 -11.11 2.81
C LYS A 101 -9.94 -9.93 3.75
N THR A 102 -9.27 -8.80 3.55
CA THR A 102 -9.49 -7.63 4.41
C THR A 102 -9.63 -6.38 3.59
N ILE A 103 -10.87 -5.94 3.50
CA ILE A 103 -11.19 -4.61 3.06
C ILE A 103 -12.09 -4.02 4.15
N PRO A 104 -11.78 -2.82 4.65
CA PRO A 104 -12.69 -2.07 5.51
C PRO A 104 -14.09 -2.02 4.89
N ARG A 105 -15.13 -2.25 5.69
CA ARG A 105 -16.52 -2.03 5.27
C ARG A 105 -17.07 -0.84 6.06
N PRO A 106 -16.87 0.40 5.58
CA PRO A 106 -17.55 1.54 6.18
C PRO A 106 -19.08 1.36 6.14
N ILE A 107 -19.75 1.78 7.21
CA ILE A 107 -21.08 1.32 7.70
C ILE A 107 -22.29 1.66 6.79
N SER A 108 -22.09 2.24 5.61
CA SER A 108 -23.17 2.52 4.66
C SER A 108 -23.86 1.26 4.08
N ALA A 109 -23.33 0.06 4.38
CA ALA A 109 -23.91 -1.23 4.02
C ALA A 109 -24.33 -2.06 5.25
N ALA A 110 -25.31 -1.57 6.03
CA ALA A 110 -26.10 -2.27 7.05
C ALA A 110 -25.35 -2.95 8.24
N PRO A 111 -25.94 -2.95 9.46
CA PRO A 111 -25.30 -3.49 10.65
C PRO A 111 -25.48 -5.01 10.70
N GLU A 112 -24.43 -5.78 10.40
CA GLU A 112 -24.31 -7.15 10.93
C GLU A 112 -23.25 -7.14 12.05
N PRO A 113 -23.67 -7.31 13.33
CA PRO A 113 -22.79 -7.22 14.50
C PRO A 113 -21.65 -8.25 14.55
N ASP A 114 -21.71 -9.32 13.74
CA ASP A 114 -20.80 -10.47 13.85
C ASP A 114 -19.59 -10.44 12.90
N LEU A 115 -19.47 -9.45 12.00
CA LEU A 115 -18.43 -9.43 10.95
C LEU A 115 -17.20 -8.55 11.28
N ILE A 116 -17.26 -7.76 12.36
CA ILE A 116 -16.31 -6.67 12.62
C ILE A 116 -14.91 -7.19 13.04
N ASN A 117 -14.79 -8.45 13.47
CA ASN A 117 -13.51 -9.01 13.97
C ASN A 117 -13.06 -10.31 13.29
N GLN A 118 -13.67 -10.71 12.15
CA GLN A 118 -13.54 -12.09 11.67
C GLN A 118 -12.21 -12.48 11.01
N ASN A 119 -11.31 -11.53 10.71
CA ASN A 119 -10.10 -11.85 9.95
C ASN A 119 -8.76 -11.45 10.61
N GLY A 120 -8.79 -10.84 11.81
CA GLY A 120 -7.57 -10.44 12.52
C GLY A 120 -6.86 -9.25 11.89
N HIS A 121 -7.58 -8.30 11.30
CA HIS A 121 -7.02 -7.03 10.84
C HIS A 121 -7.71 -5.86 11.56
N GLN A 122 -7.01 -4.74 11.67
CA GLN A 122 -7.48 -3.51 12.30
C GLN A 122 -7.10 -2.32 11.42
N HIS A 123 -7.96 -1.33 11.37
CA HIS A 123 -7.89 -0.19 10.47
C HIS A 123 -8.08 1.12 11.22
N ALA A 124 -7.44 2.16 10.70
CA ALA A 124 -7.75 3.55 11.02
C ALA A 124 -7.65 4.34 9.71
N ILE A 125 -8.80 4.58 9.10
CA ILE A 125 -8.90 5.07 7.72
C ILE A 125 -9.84 6.27 7.59
N ALA A 126 -9.59 7.04 6.54
CA ALA A 126 -10.55 7.96 5.94
C ALA A 126 -10.97 7.43 4.57
N TYR A 127 -12.21 7.68 4.16
CA TYR A 127 -12.73 7.19 2.88
C TYR A 127 -13.71 8.16 2.23
N VAL A 128 -13.90 7.99 0.93
CA VAL A 128 -15.01 8.57 0.17
C VAL A 128 -15.65 7.51 -0.71
N GLU A 129 -16.96 7.58 -0.87
CA GLU A 129 -17.76 6.63 -1.64
C GLU A 129 -18.92 7.34 -2.34
N GLY A 130 -19.64 6.63 -3.20
CA GLY A 130 -20.88 7.12 -3.81
C GLY A 130 -20.73 8.02 -5.04
N ASP A 131 -19.50 8.23 -5.52
CA ASP A 131 -19.20 8.96 -6.77
C ASP A 131 -18.30 8.09 -7.69
N GLN A 132 -18.04 8.57 -8.90
CA GLN A 132 -17.09 7.95 -9.83
C GLN A 132 -15.71 8.59 -9.69
N TYR A 133 -14.75 7.80 -9.22
CA TYR A 133 -13.38 8.24 -9.01
C TYR A 133 -12.45 7.65 -10.08
N TYR A 134 -11.62 8.50 -10.68
CA TYR A 134 -10.67 8.13 -11.72
C TYR A 134 -9.23 8.11 -11.18
N GLY A 135 -9.07 8.15 -9.87
CA GLY A 135 -7.77 8.20 -9.20
C GLY A 135 -7.80 8.90 -7.85
N ALA A 136 -6.66 8.86 -7.18
CA ALA A 136 -6.44 9.54 -5.91
C ALA A 136 -4.98 9.97 -5.76
N LYS A 137 -4.78 11.08 -5.06
CA LYS A 137 -3.47 11.57 -4.64
C LYS A 137 -3.47 11.80 -3.14
N ALA A 138 -2.37 11.41 -2.49
CA ALA A 138 -2.15 11.70 -1.08
C ALA A 138 -0.66 11.81 -0.77
N THR A 139 -0.33 12.61 0.24
CA THR A 139 0.99 12.70 0.85
C THR A 139 0.97 11.94 2.17
N ILE A 140 1.74 10.85 2.24
CA ILE A 140 1.74 9.86 3.32
C ILE A 140 3.05 9.99 4.09
N ASN A 141 2.97 10.29 5.39
CA ASN A 141 4.16 10.34 6.22
C ASN A 141 4.67 8.92 6.55
N VAL A 142 5.99 8.76 6.61
CA VAL A 142 6.66 7.46 6.66
C VAL A 142 7.29 7.22 8.02
N TRP A 143 6.95 6.10 8.65
CA TRP A 143 7.39 5.68 9.99
C TRP A 143 8.01 4.30 9.97
N ASP A 144 8.58 3.87 11.09
CA ASP A 144 9.11 2.52 11.33
C ASP A 144 8.33 1.82 12.46
N PRO A 145 7.08 1.38 12.22
CA PRO A 145 6.26 0.75 13.25
C PRO A 145 6.87 -0.58 13.71
N LYS A 146 6.81 -0.84 15.02
CA LYS A 146 7.19 -2.13 15.58
C LYS A 146 6.12 -3.19 15.30
N ILE A 147 6.55 -4.35 14.81
CA ILE A 147 5.69 -5.50 14.55
C ILE A 147 5.91 -6.55 15.66
N GLN A 148 4.83 -7.06 16.27
CA GLN A 148 4.91 -8.07 17.33
C GLN A 148 5.28 -9.44 16.76
N GLN A 149 4.53 -9.92 15.77
CA GLN A 149 4.73 -11.25 15.19
C GLN A 149 5.20 -11.18 13.73
N SER A 150 6.07 -12.11 13.33
CA SER A 150 6.65 -12.07 11.97
C SER A 150 5.62 -12.27 10.85
N ASN A 151 4.47 -12.88 11.15
CA ASN A 151 3.34 -13.05 10.24
C ASN A 151 2.33 -11.88 10.27
N GLU A 152 2.56 -10.86 11.09
CA GLU A 152 1.81 -9.60 11.06
C GLU A 152 2.46 -8.58 10.12
N PHE A 153 1.74 -7.51 9.84
CA PHE A 153 2.27 -6.35 9.14
C PHE A 153 1.62 -5.06 9.66
N SER A 154 2.24 -3.94 9.31
CA SER A 154 1.68 -2.60 9.46
C SER A 154 1.93 -1.81 8.19
N LEU A 155 0.92 -1.11 7.70
CA LEU A 155 1.01 -0.34 6.47
C LEU A 155 0.33 1.02 6.58
N SER A 156 0.70 1.92 5.67
CA SER A 156 -0.04 3.14 5.37
C SER A 156 -0.13 3.35 3.87
N GLN A 157 -1.33 3.54 3.36
CA GLN A 157 -1.58 3.52 1.92
C GLN A 157 -2.81 4.30 1.47
N LEU A 158 -2.99 4.34 0.15
CA LEU A 158 -4.25 4.61 -0.51
C LEU A 158 -4.80 3.33 -1.17
N TRP A 159 -6.12 3.20 -1.20
CA TRP A 159 -6.86 2.15 -1.90
C TRP A 159 -7.77 2.78 -2.96
N ILE A 160 -7.76 2.20 -4.16
CA ILE A 160 -8.71 2.50 -5.24
C ILE A 160 -9.58 1.26 -5.44
N LEU A 161 -10.88 1.38 -5.15
CA LEU A 161 -11.79 0.25 -5.04
C LEU A 161 -12.96 0.36 -6.03
N GLY A 162 -13.35 -0.77 -6.63
CA GLY A 162 -14.53 -0.88 -7.48
C GLY A 162 -15.15 -2.27 -7.41
N GLY A 163 -16.47 -2.36 -7.46
CA GLY A 163 -17.21 -3.62 -7.37
C GLY A 163 -17.75 -3.90 -5.95
N SER A 164 -17.94 -5.18 -5.62
CA SER A 164 -18.58 -5.59 -4.36
C SER A 164 -17.63 -6.29 -3.39
N PHE A 165 -17.57 -5.79 -2.16
CA PHE A 165 -16.81 -6.33 -1.03
C PHE A 165 -17.11 -7.80 -0.69
N ALA A 166 -18.25 -8.34 -1.12
CA ALA A 166 -18.66 -9.70 -0.78
C ALA A 166 -18.03 -10.77 -1.68
N SER A 167 -17.80 -10.47 -2.96
CA SER A 167 -17.47 -11.52 -3.93
C SER A 167 -16.67 -11.10 -5.15
N ASP A 168 -16.62 -9.80 -5.49
CA ASP A 168 -16.11 -9.37 -6.79
C ASP A 168 -15.58 -7.93 -6.71
N LEU A 169 -14.54 -7.76 -5.89
CA LEU A 169 -13.89 -6.47 -5.66
C LEU A 169 -12.61 -6.36 -6.47
N ASN A 170 -12.47 -5.25 -7.17
CA ASN A 170 -11.21 -4.81 -7.76
C ASN A 170 -10.55 -3.81 -6.82
N SER A 171 -9.25 -3.96 -6.62
CA SER A 171 -8.48 -3.10 -5.72
C SER A 171 -7.10 -2.80 -6.31
N ILE A 172 -6.69 -1.55 -6.23
CA ILE A 172 -5.30 -1.09 -6.42
C ILE A 172 -4.87 -0.41 -5.12
N GLU A 173 -3.73 -0.84 -4.61
CA GLU A 173 -3.18 -0.47 -3.31
C GLU A 173 -1.77 0.07 -3.49
N ALA A 174 -1.46 1.22 -2.90
CA ALA A 174 -0.14 1.83 -3.00
C ALA A 174 0.22 2.64 -1.77
N GLY A 175 1.40 2.38 -1.21
CA GLY A 175 1.81 2.96 0.06
C GLY A 175 3.17 2.47 0.53
N TRP A 176 3.39 2.53 1.83
CA TRP A 176 4.52 1.87 2.49
C TRP A 176 4.03 0.84 3.49
N GLN A 177 4.82 -0.21 3.71
CA GLN A 177 4.52 -1.23 4.73
C GLN A 177 5.79 -1.77 5.38
N VAL A 178 5.62 -2.29 6.59
CA VAL A 178 6.56 -3.17 7.29
C VAL A 178 5.93 -4.56 7.34
N SER A 179 6.52 -5.52 6.62
CA SER A 179 6.01 -6.89 6.50
C SER A 179 7.14 -7.91 6.58
N PRO A 180 7.44 -8.43 7.78
CA PRO A 180 8.54 -9.37 7.98
C PRO A 180 8.32 -10.70 7.23
N ASP A 181 7.09 -11.23 7.17
CA ASP A 181 6.77 -12.43 6.37
C ASP A 181 7.14 -12.23 4.89
N LEU A 182 6.81 -11.07 4.32
CA LEU A 182 7.06 -10.80 2.91
C LEU A 182 8.53 -10.49 2.60
N TYR A 183 9.20 -9.70 3.43
CA TYR A 183 10.52 -9.13 3.11
C TYR A 183 11.69 -9.73 3.86
N GLY A 184 11.45 -10.43 4.98
CA GLY A 184 12.48 -11.06 5.80
C GLY A 184 13.25 -10.09 6.69
N ASP A 185 12.74 -8.87 6.79
CA ASP A 185 13.23 -7.82 7.67
C ASP A 185 12.09 -6.90 8.09
N ASN A 186 12.36 -6.00 9.02
CA ASN A 186 11.40 -5.02 9.53
C ASN A 186 11.57 -3.65 8.84
N ASN A 187 12.19 -3.58 7.66
CA ASN A 187 12.40 -2.29 7.02
C ASN A 187 11.07 -1.78 6.42
N THR A 188 10.82 -0.48 6.61
CA THR A 188 9.73 0.21 5.94
C THR A 188 9.99 0.32 4.43
N ARG A 189 9.09 -0.26 3.62
CA ARG A 189 9.29 -0.45 2.18
C ARG A 189 8.11 0.11 1.39
N LEU A 190 8.42 0.77 0.27
CA LEU A 190 7.42 1.14 -0.73
C LEU A 190 6.80 -0.14 -1.28
N PHE A 191 5.48 -0.21 -1.35
CA PHE A 191 4.80 -1.35 -1.92
C PHE A 191 3.62 -0.94 -2.79
N THR A 192 3.20 -1.90 -3.59
CA THR A 192 1.88 -1.92 -4.18
C THR A 192 1.29 -3.31 -4.09
N TYR A 193 -0.04 -3.37 -4.05
CA TYR A 193 -0.82 -4.57 -4.28
C TYR A 193 -1.93 -4.27 -5.29
N TRP A 194 -2.45 -5.31 -5.94
CA TRP A 194 -3.68 -5.21 -6.73
C TRP A 194 -4.42 -6.54 -6.63
N THR A 195 -5.73 -6.56 -6.88
CA THR A 195 -6.54 -7.77 -7.10
C THR A 195 -7.74 -7.40 -7.98
N SER A 196 -8.28 -8.39 -8.70
CA SER A 196 -9.48 -8.24 -9.52
C SER A 196 -10.64 -9.14 -9.08
N ASP A 197 -10.48 -9.88 -7.98
CA ASP A 197 -11.42 -10.93 -7.55
C ASP A 197 -11.58 -11.01 -6.03
N ALA A 198 -11.55 -9.86 -5.34
CA ALA A 198 -11.66 -9.78 -3.89
C ALA A 198 -10.64 -10.68 -3.15
N TYR A 199 -9.37 -10.66 -3.60
CA TYR A 199 -8.25 -11.38 -2.97
C TYR A 199 -8.40 -12.91 -3.00
N GLN A 200 -9.22 -13.46 -3.90
CA GLN A 200 -9.50 -14.89 -3.94
C GLN A 200 -8.38 -15.69 -4.64
N ALA A 201 -8.17 -15.43 -5.93
CA ALA A 201 -7.19 -16.13 -6.75
C ALA A 201 -6.20 -15.18 -7.42
N THR A 202 -6.62 -13.96 -7.74
CA THR A 202 -5.81 -12.94 -8.39
C THR A 202 -5.14 -12.01 -7.39
N GLY A 203 -4.18 -11.25 -7.91
CA GLY A 203 -3.54 -10.18 -7.18
C GLY A 203 -2.12 -10.46 -6.74
N CYS A 204 -1.36 -9.38 -6.53
CA CYS A 204 0.07 -9.49 -6.33
C CYS A 204 0.71 -8.30 -5.65
N TYR A 205 1.65 -8.60 -4.75
CA TYR A 205 2.60 -7.62 -4.26
C TYR A 205 3.65 -7.29 -5.32
N ASN A 206 3.88 -5.99 -5.51
CA ASN A 206 5.02 -5.44 -6.26
C ASN A 206 5.17 -6.12 -7.64
N LEU A 207 6.36 -6.61 -7.93
CA LEU A 207 6.71 -7.34 -9.16
C LEU A 207 6.79 -8.86 -8.93
N LEU A 208 6.21 -9.39 -7.85
CA LEU A 208 6.29 -10.82 -7.50
C LEU A 208 5.45 -11.70 -8.43
N CYS A 209 4.57 -11.12 -9.25
CA CYS A 209 3.90 -11.78 -10.35
C CYS A 209 3.41 -10.75 -11.37
N SER A 210 2.86 -11.23 -12.48
CA SER A 210 2.38 -10.34 -13.55
C SER A 210 1.22 -9.49 -13.06
N GLY A 211 1.20 -8.21 -13.42
CA GLY A 211 0.11 -7.30 -13.10
C GLY A 211 0.56 -5.85 -13.25
N PHE A 212 1.34 -5.36 -12.27
CA PHE A 212 1.99 -4.05 -12.37
C PHE A 212 3.17 -4.09 -13.35
N ILE A 213 3.23 -3.13 -14.26
CA ILE A 213 4.33 -2.95 -15.21
C ILE A 213 5.11 -1.71 -14.79
N GLN A 214 6.26 -1.93 -14.14
CA GLN A 214 7.19 -0.85 -13.80
C GLN A 214 8.00 -0.43 -15.03
N ILE A 215 8.15 0.89 -15.20
CA ILE A 215 8.93 1.51 -16.28
C ILE A 215 10.06 2.41 -15.75
N ASN A 216 9.95 2.82 -14.49
CA ASN A 216 10.88 3.76 -13.88
C ASN A 216 12.16 3.07 -13.40
N ASN A 217 13.31 3.70 -13.64
CA ASN A 217 14.62 3.19 -13.24
C ASN A 217 15.20 3.84 -11.97
N GLN A 218 14.49 4.78 -11.35
CA GLN A 218 14.96 5.54 -10.18
C GLN A 218 14.32 5.09 -8.88
N ILE A 219 13.17 4.44 -8.90
CA ILE A 219 12.47 3.97 -7.68
C ILE A 219 12.18 2.49 -7.85
N ALA A 220 12.51 1.69 -6.84
CA ALA A 220 12.31 0.25 -6.84
C ALA A 220 11.10 -0.14 -5.98
N MET A 221 10.17 -0.92 -6.53
CA MET A 221 9.09 -1.50 -5.74
C MET A 221 9.64 -2.52 -4.73
N GLY A 222 9.14 -2.46 -3.49
CA GLY A 222 9.60 -3.30 -2.39
C GLY A 222 10.94 -2.88 -1.79
N ALA A 223 11.55 -1.77 -2.21
CA ALA A 223 12.78 -1.27 -1.61
C ALA A 223 12.52 -0.37 -0.40
N SER A 224 13.48 -0.35 0.53
CA SER A 224 13.38 0.41 1.78
C SER A 224 13.38 1.90 1.52
N ILE A 225 12.40 2.59 2.08
CA ILE A 225 12.29 4.05 2.02
C ILE A 225 13.29 4.67 3.00
N TYR A 226 13.87 5.80 2.62
CA TYR A 226 14.75 6.57 3.48
C TYR A 226 14.74 8.04 3.05
N PRO A 227 14.85 9.01 3.98
CA PRO A 227 14.80 8.85 5.45
C PRO A 227 13.39 8.56 5.99
N LEU A 228 13.31 8.20 7.28
CA LEU A 228 12.07 7.91 8.00
C LEU A 228 11.83 8.96 9.10
N SER A 229 10.57 9.16 9.45
CA SER A 229 10.16 10.14 10.47
C SER A 229 10.52 9.67 11.88
N SER A 230 10.65 10.61 12.80
CA SER A 230 10.92 10.32 14.22
C SER A 230 10.04 11.12 15.16
N TYR A 231 9.77 10.55 16.34
CA TYR A 231 8.91 11.16 17.35
C TYR A 231 9.56 12.45 17.88
N ARG A 232 8.83 13.58 17.77
CA ARG A 232 9.30 14.95 18.03
C ARG A 232 10.57 15.34 17.26
N GLY A 233 10.79 14.73 16.10
CA GLY A 233 11.93 15.00 15.24
C GLY A 233 11.53 15.29 13.79
N SER A 234 12.47 15.09 12.87
CA SER A 234 12.23 15.29 11.45
C SER A 234 11.09 14.42 10.93
N GLN A 235 10.21 15.02 10.14
CA GLN A 235 9.10 14.34 9.47
C GLN A 235 9.43 14.19 8.00
N TYR A 236 9.19 13.00 7.45
CA TYR A 236 9.39 12.70 6.04
C TYR A 236 8.13 12.03 5.49
N ASP A 237 7.78 12.43 4.27
CA ASP A 237 6.61 11.94 3.58
C ASP A 237 6.92 11.53 2.13
N ILE A 238 6.05 10.69 1.59
CA ILE A 238 6.02 10.31 0.18
C ILE A 238 4.68 10.75 -0.38
N SER A 239 4.68 11.25 -1.62
CA SER A 239 3.44 11.51 -2.33
C SER A 239 3.17 10.39 -3.32
N ILE A 240 1.95 9.87 -3.34
CA ILE A 240 1.51 8.85 -4.28
C ILE A 240 0.30 9.39 -5.03
N LEU A 241 0.35 9.26 -6.35
CA LEU A 241 -0.78 9.51 -7.25
C LEU A 241 -1.06 8.23 -8.03
N VAL A 242 -2.30 7.76 -7.98
CA VAL A 242 -2.80 6.69 -8.85
C VAL A 242 -3.95 7.26 -9.66
N TRP A 243 -3.95 7.06 -10.98
CA TRP A 243 -5.00 7.58 -11.86
C TRP A 243 -5.23 6.71 -13.08
N LYS A 244 -6.46 6.75 -13.59
CA LYS A 244 -6.87 6.08 -14.82
C LYS A 244 -6.56 6.98 -16.01
N ASP A 245 -5.87 6.43 -17.00
CA ASP A 245 -5.66 7.04 -18.31
C ASP A 245 -6.98 7.03 -19.10
N PRO A 246 -7.52 8.18 -19.51
CA PRO A 246 -8.83 8.26 -20.15
C PRO A 246 -8.86 7.66 -21.56
N LYS A 247 -7.71 7.58 -22.25
CA LYS A 247 -7.64 7.07 -23.63
C LYS A 247 -7.47 5.56 -23.65
N GLU A 248 -6.60 5.04 -22.81
CA GLU A 248 -6.17 3.64 -22.85
C GLU A 248 -6.73 2.80 -21.69
N GLY A 249 -7.32 3.43 -20.67
CA GLY A 249 -7.92 2.78 -19.50
C GLY A 249 -6.92 2.22 -18.49
N ASN A 250 -5.61 2.32 -18.74
CA ASN A 250 -4.58 1.85 -17.82
C ASN A 250 -4.53 2.71 -16.56
N TRP A 251 -4.30 2.08 -15.40
CA TRP A 251 -4.11 2.78 -14.14
C TRP A 251 -2.62 3.03 -13.92
N TRP A 252 -2.21 4.29 -13.92
CA TRP A 252 -0.82 4.70 -13.71
C TRP A 252 -0.56 5.03 -12.24
N MET A 253 0.68 4.80 -11.81
CA MET A 253 1.18 5.17 -10.49
C MET A 253 2.35 6.14 -10.63
N GLN A 254 2.34 7.17 -9.80
CA GLN A 254 3.44 8.12 -9.64
C GLN A 254 3.87 8.22 -8.17
N PHE A 255 5.18 8.36 -7.99
CA PHE A 255 5.84 8.62 -6.71
C PHE A 255 6.46 10.02 -6.72
N GLY A 256 6.19 10.80 -5.68
CA GLY A 256 6.55 12.21 -5.62
C GLY A 256 5.87 13.01 -6.74
N ASN A 257 6.53 14.09 -7.16
CA ASN A 257 6.03 14.95 -8.25
C ASN A 257 6.64 14.60 -9.63
N ASP A 258 7.64 13.72 -9.68
CA ASP A 258 8.48 13.55 -10.88
C ASP A 258 8.57 12.11 -11.41
N TYR A 259 8.17 11.09 -10.63
CA TYR A 259 8.45 9.70 -10.96
C TYR A 259 7.18 8.92 -11.28
N VAL A 260 6.76 8.95 -12.54
CA VAL A 260 5.80 7.96 -13.05
C VAL A 260 6.47 6.59 -12.99
N LEU A 261 5.96 5.71 -12.12
CA LEU A 261 6.58 4.43 -11.79
C LEU A 261 6.23 3.34 -12.79
N GLY A 262 4.97 3.31 -13.23
CA GLY A 262 4.42 2.19 -13.97
C GLY A 262 2.90 2.24 -14.03
N TYR A 263 2.30 1.15 -14.51
CA TYR A 263 0.86 1.05 -14.63
C TYR A 263 0.34 -0.39 -14.45
N TRP A 264 -0.93 -0.50 -14.05
CA TRP A 264 -1.74 -1.70 -14.20
C TRP A 264 -2.51 -1.64 -15.51
N PRO A 265 -2.38 -2.65 -16.39
CA PRO A 265 -3.17 -2.73 -17.60
C PRO A 265 -4.68 -2.79 -17.31
N ALA A 266 -5.47 -2.08 -18.13
CA ALA A 266 -6.93 -2.02 -17.98
C ALA A 266 -7.60 -3.41 -17.93
N PHE A 267 -7.12 -4.35 -18.74
CA PHE A 267 -7.69 -5.70 -18.86
C PHE A 267 -7.60 -6.54 -17.56
N LEU A 268 -6.83 -6.10 -16.56
CA LEU A 268 -6.79 -6.78 -15.28
C LEU A 268 -8.10 -6.62 -14.51
N PHE A 269 -8.88 -5.58 -14.81
CA PHE A 269 -10.00 -5.17 -13.98
C PHE A 269 -11.33 -5.29 -14.70
N SER A 270 -12.36 -5.70 -13.98
CA SER A 270 -13.75 -5.68 -14.41
C SER A 270 -14.39 -4.34 -14.07
N TYR A 271 -14.42 -3.94 -12.80
CA TYR A 271 -15.05 -2.69 -12.35
C TYR A 271 -14.16 -1.48 -12.56
N LEU A 272 -12.87 -1.56 -12.20
CA LEU A 272 -11.93 -0.46 -12.43
C LEU A 272 -11.64 -0.22 -13.93
N SER A 273 -12.20 -1.05 -14.83
CA SER A 273 -12.19 -0.75 -16.27
C SER A 273 -13.01 0.50 -16.60
N ASP A 274 -14.02 0.82 -15.80
CA ASP A 274 -14.85 2.02 -15.92
C ASP A 274 -14.39 3.12 -14.96
N SER A 275 -14.61 2.93 -13.66
CA SER A 275 -14.24 3.88 -12.60
C SER A 275 -14.13 3.16 -11.25
N ALA A 276 -13.55 3.83 -10.27
CA ALA A 276 -13.62 3.41 -8.87
C ALA A 276 -14.88 3.98 -8.22
N SER A 277 -15.50 3.20 -7.33
CA SER A 277 -16.69 3.60 -6.57
C SER A 277 -16.36 4.03 -5.14
N MET A 278 -15.14 3.74 -4.68
CA MET A 278 -14.64 4.12 -3.37
C MET A 278 -13.13 4.34 -3.41
N VAL A 279 -12.68 5.31 -2.61
CA VAL A 279 -11.27 5.56 -2.35
C VAL A 279 -11.06 5.61 -0.85
N GLU A 280 -10.05 4.92 -0.36
CA GLU A 280 -9.68 4.91 1.05
C GLU A 280 -8.22 5.36 1.23
N TRP A 281 -7.91 5.89 2.41
CA TRP A 281 -6.57 6.26 2.84
C TRP A 281 -6.41 5.92 4.32
N GLY A 282 -5.23 5.51 4.75
CA GLY A 282 -4.96 5.28 6.17
C GLY A 282 -4.08 4.07 6.43
N GLY A 283 -4.27 3.48 7.60
CA GLY A 283 -3.47 2.36 8.08
C GLY A 283 -4.25 1.07 8.22
N GLU A 284 -3.53 -0.05 8.07
CA GLU A 284 -4.01 -1.41 8.32
C GLU A 284 -2.91 -2.16 9.07
N VAL A 285 -3.30 -2.95 10.07
CA VAL A 285 -2.42 -3.87 10.78
C VAL A 285 -3.07 -5.24 10.91
N VAL A 286 -2.26 -6.28 11.06
CA VAL A 286 -2.75 -7.61 11.44
C VAL A 286 -2.68 -7.75 12.96
N ASN A 287 -3.81 -8.04 13.58
CA ASN A 287 -3.94 -8.52 14.94
C ASN A 287 -4.07 -10.05 14.92
N SER A 288 -2.96 -10.77 15.15
CA SER A 288 -2.97 -12.24 15.12
C SER A 288 -3.46 -12.89 16.42
N GLU A 289 -3.58 -12.12 17.50
CA GLU A 289 -3.92 -12.58 18.85
C GLU A 289 -3.13 -13.83 19.30
N SER A 290 -1.85 -13.90 18.92
CA SER A 290 -1.01 -15.09 19.11
C SER A 290 -0.89 -15.59 20.56
N ASP A 291 -1.07 -14.70 21.54
CA ASP A 291 -1.05 -14.95 22.98
C ASP A 291 -2.45 -14.80 23.64
N GLY A 292 -3.52 -14.76 22.84
CA GLY A 292 -4.90 -14.56 23.29
C GLY A 292 -5.22 -13.13 23.72
N GLN A 293 -4.39 -12.16 23.35
CA GLN A 293 -4.53 -10.74 23.63
C GLN A 293 -4.40 -9.94 22.33
N HIS A 294 -4.85 -8.69 22.32
CA HIS A 294 -4.68 -7.83 21.18
C HIS A 294 -3.18 -7.65 20.83
N THR A 295 -2.85 -7.47 19.55
CA THR A 295 -1.48 -7.27 19.10
C THR A 295 -0.88 -5.98 19.65
N THR A 296 0.42 -5.98 19.95
CA THR A 296 1.24 -4.78 20.20
C THR A 296 1.86 -4.21 18.91
N THR A 297 1.46 -4.72 17.74
CA THR A 297 1.89 -4.16 16.46
C THR A 297 1.42 -2.72 16.33
N GLN A 298 2.36 -1.82 16.01
CA GLN A 298 2.07 -0.40 15.92
C GLN A 298 1.47 -0.04 14.56
N MET A 299 0.48 0.86 14.54
CA MET A 299 0.00 1.46 13.29
C MET A 299 0.62 2.85 13.11
N GLY A 300 1.16 3.13 11.91
CA GLY A 300 1.79 4.40 11.61
C GLY A 300 3.00 4.67 12.51
N SER A 301 2.93 5.70 13.35
CA SER A 301 3.97 6.04 14.32
C SER A 301 3.90 5.23 15.61
N GLY A 302 2.81 4.48 15.84
CA GLY A 302 2.50 3.83 17.11
C GLY A 302 1.87 4.77 18.15
N HIS A 303 1.49 5.99 17.76
CA HIS A 303 0.86 6.99 18.63
C HIS A 303 -0.52 7.36 18.11
N PHE A 304 -1.41 7.70 19.05
CA PHE A 304 -2.79 8.10 18.74
C PHE A 304 -2.86 9.47 18.05
N PRO A 305 -3.91 9.73 17.26
CA PRO A 305 -4.02 10.95 16.46
C PRO A 305 -4.04 12.27 17.24
N GLU A 306 -4.47 12.27 18.51
CA GLU A 306 -4.56 13.50 19.33
C GLU A 306 -3.20 14.09 19.66
N GLU A 307 -2.11 13.30 19.54
CA GLU A 307 -0.76 13.81 19.74
C GLU A 307 -0.30 14.77 18.63
N GLY A 308 -0.91 14.68 17.44
CA GLY A 308 -0.73 15.61 16.33
C GLY A 308 0.64 15.57 15.64
N PHE A 309 0.96 16.66 14.93
CA PHE A 309 2.16 16.75 14.08
C PHE A 309 3.46 16.45 14.85
N GLY A 310 4.34 15.70 14.21
CA GLY A 310 5.63 15.31 14.78
C GLY A 310 5.56 14.08 15.69
N LYS A 311 4.37 13.55 15.97
CA LYS A 311 4.16 12.44 16.92
C LYS A 311 3.24 11.37 16.33
N SER A 312 2.08 11.76 15.83
CA SER A 312 1.11 10.89 15.19
C SER A 312 1.42 10.73 13.71
N SER A 313 1.04 9.59 13.14
CA SER A 313 1.09 9.39 11.69
C SER A 313 0.05 10.28 11.01
N TYR A 314 0.35 10.75 9.80
CA TYR A 314 -0.60 11.56 9.04
C TYR A 314 -0.64 11.22 7.55
N ILE A 315 -1.81 11.46 6.96
CA ILE A 315 -1.98 11.59 5.52
C ILE A 315 -2.56 12.97 5.25
N ARG A 316 -1.92 13.72 4.35
CA ARG A 316 -2.31 15.09 3.99
C ARG A 316 -2.43 15.26 2.48
N ASN A 317 -2.92 16.42 2.05
CA ASN A 317 -3.15 16.75 0.64
C ASN A 317 -4.00 15.68 -0.05
N ILE A 318 -5.06 15.23 0.63
CA ILE A 318 -5.93 14.18 0.12
C ILE A 318 -6.75 14.76 -1.04
N GLN A 319 -6.64 14.13 -2.21
CA GLN A 319 -7.32 14.52 -3.43
C GLN A 319 -7.83 13.29 -4.18
N VAL A 320 -8.91 13.46 -4.94
CA VAL A 320 -9.43 12.50 -5.90
C VAL A 320 -9.30 13.03 -7.32
N VAL A 321 -9.26 12.15 -8.31
CA VAL A 321 -9.27 12.49 -9.74
C VAL A 321 -10.69 12.33 -10.27
N ASP A 322 -11.21 13.38 -10.89
CA ASP A 322 -12.55 13.41 -11.48
C ASP A 322 -12.60 12.83 -12.91
N GLU A 323 -13.79 12.78 -13.50
CA GLU A 323 -14.04 12.32 -14.88
C GLU A 323 -13.30 13.12 -15.96
N SER A 324 -13.02 14.40 -15.67
CA SER A 324 -12.26 15.31 -16.54
C SER A 324 -10.76 15.20 -16.28
N ASN A 325 -10.34 14.22 -15.48
CA ASN A 325 -8.97 13.96 -15.07
C ASN A 325 -8.29 15.11 -14.31
N ASN A 326 -9.05 15.89 -13.53
CA ASN A 326 -8.49 16.92 -12.65
C ASN A 326 -8.44 16.45 -11.20
N LEU A 327 -7.41 16.89 -10.48
CA LEU A 327 -7.30 16.69 -9.04
C LEU A 327 -8.21 17.66 -8.29
N ARG A 328 -9.12 17.11 -7.47
CA ARG A 328 -10.04 17.87 -6.62
C ARG A 328 -9.97 17.40 -5.17
N ALA A 329 -10.29 18.31 -4.26
CA ALA A 329 -10.50 17.92 -2.86
C ALA A 329 -11.75 17.03 -2.77
N PRO A 330 -11.69 15.87 -2.08
CA PRO A 330 -12.87 15.06 -1.83
C PRO A 330 -13.87 15.82 -0.97
N LYS A 331 -15.16 15.49 -1.17
CA LYS A 331 -16.28 15.92 -0.35
C LYS A 331 -16.67 14.76 0.58
N ASP A 332 -17.32 15.09 1.69
CA ASP A 332 -17.98 14.11 2.57
C ASP A 332 -17.07 12.94 3.00
N ILE A 333 -15.84 13.28 3.42
CA ILE A 333 -14.86 12.30 3.90
C ILE A 333 -15.40 11.63 5.18
N GLY A 334 -15.61 10.32 5.11
CA GLY A 334 -15.91 9.48 6.27
C GLY A 334 -14.65 8.94 6.93
N THR A 335 -14.78 8.42 8.14
CA THR A 335 -13.72 7.71 8.87
C THR A 335 -14.20 6.37 9.39
N PHE A 336 -13.29 5.41 9.51
CA PHE A 336 -13.60 4.09 10.06
C PHE A 336 -12.42 3.54 10.87
N THR A 337 -12.77 2.93 12.01
CA THR A 337 -11.90 2.08 12.83
C THR A 337 -12.76 1.05 13.56
N GLU A 338 -12.23 -0.16 13.77
CA GLU A 338 -12.91 -1.21 14.54
C GLU A 338 -12.95 -0.88 16.03
N GLN A 339 -11.84 -0.38 16.58
CA GLN A 339 -11.71 -0.07 18.00
C GLN A 339 -10.76 1.12 18.21
N SER A 340 -11.36 2.29 18.43
CA SER A 340 -10.63 3.57 18.61
C SER A 340 -9.64 3.54 19.79
N SER A 341 -9.88 2.69 20.79
CA SER A 341 -8.94 2.55 21.91
C SER A 341 -7.66 1.76 21.57
N CYS A 342 -7.59 1.11 20.41
CA CYS A 342 -6.42 0.40 19.90
C CYS A 342 -5.69 1.22 18.83
N TYR A 343 -6.46 1.72 17.86
CA TYR A 343 -6.01 2.58 16.77
C TYR A 343 -7.14 3.57 16.46
N ASP A 344 -6.81 4.83 16.21
CA ASP A 344 -7.83 5.85 15.94
C ASP A 344 -7.45 6.74 14.76
N VAL A 345 -8.43 7.51 14.28
CA VAL A 345 -8.31 8.44 13.16
C VAL A 345 -9.03 9.76 13.47
N GLN A 346 -8.35 10.88 13.20
CA GLN A 346 -8.90 12.21 13.42
C GLN A 346 -8.71 13.09 12.19
N LEU A 347 -9.82 13.53 11.58
CA LEU A 347 -9.82 14.43 10.44
C LEU A 347 -9.38 15.84 10.81
N GLY A 348 -8.77 16.52 9.84
CA GLY A 348 -8.45 17.93 9.91
C GLY A 348 -8.49 18.59 8.53
N LYS A 349 -8.61 19.92 8.52
CA LYS A 349 -8.61 20.71 7.29
C LYS A 349 -7.98 22.07 7.53
N ASN A 350 -7.01 22.44 6.70
CA ASN A 350 -6.44 23.78 6.70
C ASN A 350 -5.90 24.16 5.30
N GLY A 351 -5.47 25.41 5.13
CA GLY A 351 -5.00 25.90 3.82
C GLY A 351 -3.64 25.35 3.36
N GLU A 352 -2.83 24.80 4.28
CA GLU A 352 -1.49 24.29 3.97
C GLU A 352 -1.50 22.80 3.60
N TRP A 353 -2.33 22.01 4.28
CA TRP A 353 -2.41 20.56 4.16
C TRP A 353 -3.66 20.08 3.42
N GLY A 354 -4.54 21.00 3.00
CA GLY A 354 -5.84 20.68 2.44
C GLY A 354 -6.67 19.86 3.41
N ASN A 355 -7.34 18.82 2.91
CA ASN A 355 -7.90 17.77 3.75
C ASN A 355 -6.78 16.82 4.20
N TYR A 356 -6.73 16.54 5.49
CA TYR A 356 -5.77 15.63 6.09
C TYR A 356 -6.39 14.87 7.25
N PHE A 357 -5.68 13.88 7.76
CA PHE A 357 -6.00 13.27 9.05
C PHE A 357 -4.75 12.77 9.74
N TYR A 358 -4.80 12.75 11.07
CA TYR A 358 -3.89 11.95 11.87
C TYR A 358 -4.50 10.57 12.09
N PHE A 359 -3.66 9.55 12.18
CA PHE A 359 -4.10 8.19 12.50
C PHE A 359 -3.00 7.40 13.19
N GLY A 360 -3.39 6.27 13.77
CA GLY A 360 -2.47 5.28 14.32
C GLY A 360 -2.81 4.91 15.75
N GLY A 361 -1.89 4.20 16.38
CA GLY A 361 -2.04 3.74 17.75
C GLY A 361 -1.02 2.65 18.08
N PRO A 362 -0.83 2.37 19.38
CA PRO A 362 0.15 1.39 19.84
C PRO A 362 -0.34 -0.06 19.70
N GLY A 363 -1.60 -0.28 19.32
CA GLY A 363 -2.27 -1.57 19.49
C GLY A 363 -2.61 -1.77 20.96
N ARG A 364 -2.18 -2.91 21.52
CA ARG A 364 -2.48 -3.29 22.90
C ARG A 364 -1.99 -2.27 23.92
N ASN A 365 -2.89 -1.82 24.79
CA ASN A 365 -2.66 -0.84 25.85
C ASN A 365 -3.71 -0.99 26.97
N SER A 366 -3.69 -0.16 28.01
CA SER A 366 -4.62 -0.29 29.15
C SER A 366 -6.10 -0.16 28.78
N ASN A 367 -6.42 0.51 27.68
CA ASN A 367 -7.78 0.71 27.16
C ASN A 367 -8.10 -0.23 25.98
N CYS A 368 -7.15 -1.06 25.57
CA CYS A 368 -7.26 -2.07 24.51
C CYS A 368 -6.41 -3.29 24.94
N PRO A 369 -6.94 -4.17 25.81
CA PRO A 369 -6.16 -5.24 26.44
C PRO A 369 -5.80 -6.41 25.50
#